data_AF-A0A662N7T5-F1
#
_entry.id   AF-A0A662N7T5-F1
#
_cell.length_a   1.000
_cell.length_b   1.000
_cell.length_c   1.000
_cell.angle_alpha   90.00
_cell.angle_beta   90.00
_cell.angle_gamma   90.00
#
_symmetry.space_group_name_H-M   'P 1'
#
loop_
_entity.id
_entity.type
_entity.pdbx_description
1 polymer ?
#
loop_
_entity_poly.entity_id
_entity_poly.type
_entity_poly.pdbx_seq_one_letter_code
_entity_poly.pdbx_strand_id
1 'polypeptide(L)' 'LTEGRWTHDYPITVEHAKELGLHVETEIPEEVYALMELYKQPVKQRGTVEFIPYPVKQQGKD' A
#
# COMPACT_ATOMS: atom_id res chain seq x y z
N LEU A 1 9.47 -23.03 -16.79
CA LEU A 1 10.02 -22.91 -15.43
C LEU A 1 9.59 -21.53 -14.91
N THR A 2 8.42 -21.45 -14.29
CA THR A 2 7.94 -20.21 -13.67
C THR A 2 7.77 -20.52 -12.19
N GLU A 3 8.72 -20.11 -11.38
CA GLU A 3 8.57 -20.15 -9.93
C GLU A 3 7.68 -18.97 -9.51
N GLY A 4 6.60 -19.26 -8.76
CA GLY A 4 5.67 -18.25 -8.24
C GLY A 4 6.27 -17.47 -7.07
N ARG A 5 7.45 -16.87 -7.28
CA ARG A 5 8.21 -16.17 -6.23
C ARG A 5 7.60 -14.83 -5.84
N TRP A 6 6.85 -14.21 -6.76
CA TRP A 6 6.22 -12.91 -6.57
C TRP A 6 4.74 -12.98 -6.96
N THR A 7 3.86 -12.53 -6.07
CA THR A 7 2.44 -12.28 -6.36
C THR A 7 2.26 -10.82 -6.80
N HIS A 8 1.11 -10.48 -7.42
CA HIS A 8 0.79 -9.09 -7.76
C HIS A 8 0.83 -8.15 -6.55
N ASP A 9 0.53 -8.67 -5.37
CA ASP A 9 0.49 -7.92 -4.12
C ASP A 9 1.82 -7.96 -3.35
N TYR A 10 2.89 -8.53 -3.91
CA TYR A 10 4.17 -8.56 -3.21
C TYR A 10 4.72 -7.13 -3.04
N PRO A 11 4.85 -6.61 -1.81
CA PRO A 11 5.27 -5.25 -1.60
C PRO A 11 6.78 -5.11 -1.82
N ILE A 12 7.18 -4.10 -2.57
CA ILE A 12 8.59 -3.71 -2.68
C ILE A 12 8.88 -2.74 -1.53
N THR A 13 9.64 -3.20 -0.53
CA THR A 13 10.10 -2.33 0.56
C THR A 13 11.23 -1.42 0.10
N VAL A 14 11.58 -0.41 0.91
CA VAL A 14 12.70 0.49 0.64
C VAL A 14 14.01 -0.29 0.52
N GLU A 15 14.23 -1.26 1.40
CA GLU A 15 15.42 -2.12 1.41
C GLU A 15 15.46 -2.95 0.14
N HIS A 16 14.34 -3.58 -0.23
CA HIS A 16 14.26 -4.39 -1.43
C HIS A 16 14.46 -3.57 -2.70
N ALA A 17 13.89 -2.36 -2.78
CA ALA A 17 14.11 -1.46 -3.90
C ALA A 17 15.59 -1.05 -4.05
N LYS A 18 16.30 -0.84 -2.94
CA LYS A 18 17.75 -0.57 -2.94
C LYS A 18 18.56 -1.78 -3.42
N GLU A 19 18.20 -2.99 -3.00
CA GLU A 19 18.82 -4.24 -3.48
C GLU A 19 18.64 -4.44 -4.99
N LEU A 20 17.51 -3.98 -5.54
CA LEU A 20 17.23 -3.98 -6.98
C LEU A 20 18.05 -2.91 -7.75
N GLY A 21 18.83 -2.08 -7.06
CA GLY A 21 19.64 -1.02 -7.67
C GLY A 21 18.82 0.21 -8.08
N LEU A 22 17.60 0.35 -7.56
CA LEU A 22 16.78 1.54 -7.79
C LEU A 22 17.31 2.70 -6.95
N HIS A 23 17.21 3.91 -7.50
CA HIS A 23 17.45 5.13 -6.74
C HIS A 23 16.24 5.39 -5.83
N VAL A 24 16.43 5.23 -4.53
CA VAL A 24 15.36 5.37 -3.53
C VAL A 24 15.72 6.47 -2.55
N GLU A 25 14.91 7.51 -2.54
CA GLU A 25 14.93 8.58 -1.55
C GLU A 25 13.66 8.50 -0.70
N THR A 26 13.82 8.47 0.61
CA THR A 26 12.70 8.46 1.57
C THR A 26 12.22 9.86 1.92
N GLU A 27 13.04 10.86 1.61
CA GLU A 27 12.86 12.23 2.07
C GLU A 27 12.11 13.01 1.00
N ILE A 28 10.85 13.33 1.30
CA ILE A 28 9.99 14.08 0.39
C ILE A 28 10.25 15.58 0.59
N PRO A 29 10.55 16.35 -0.48
CA PRO A 29 10.72 17.80 -0.40
C PRO A 29 9.46 18.54 0.09
N GLU A 30 9.64 19.64 0.82
CA GLU A 30 8.53 20.45 1.36
C GLU A 30 7.55 20.96 0.28
N GLU A 31 8.07 21.28 -0.91
CA GLU A 31 7.27 21.71 -2.07
C GLU A 31 6.24 20.67 -2.52
N VAL A 32 6.53 19.38 -2.36
CA VAL A 32 5.60 18.29 -2.69
C VAL A 32 4.44 18.28 -1.71
N TYR A 33 4.70 18.51 -0.42
CA TYR A 33 3.65 18.66 0.57
C TYR A 33 2.79 19.90 0.30
N ALA A 34 3.41 21.03 -0.03
CA ALA A 34 2.70 22.25 -0.41
C ALA A 34 1.77 22.03 -1.63
N LEU A 35 2.21 21.22 -2.61
CA LEU A 35 1.37 20.81 -3.73
C LEU A 35 0.19 19.93 -3.29
N MET A 36 0.41 18.96 -2.40
CA MET A 36 -0.64 18.08 -1.90
C MET A 36 -1.75 18.85 -1.16
N GLU A 37 -1.41 19.93 -0.47
CA GLU A 37 -2.38 20.79 0.23
C GLU A 37 -3.42 21.42 -0.71
N LEU A 38 -3.04 21.68 -1.97
CA LEU A 38 -3.94 22.24 -2.99
C LEU A 38 -5.00 21.21 -3.43
N TYR A 39 -4.71 19.92 -3.33
CA TYR A 39 -5.55 18.82 -3.80
C TYR A 39 -5.91 17.88 -2.65
N LYS A 40 -6.62 18.42 -1.65
CA LYS A 40 -7.11 17.63 -0.51
C LYS A 40 -7.90 16.43 -1.02
N GLN A 41 -7.52 15.24 -0.58
CA GLN A 41 -8.28 14.05 -0.93
C GLN A 41 -9.72 14.19 -0.43
N PRO A 42 -10.73 13.85 -1.26
CA PRO A 42 -12.11 13.89 -0.83
C PRO A 42 -12.28 12.95 0.37
N VAL A 43 -12.86 13.47 1.45
CA VAL A 43 -13.20 12.65 2.61
C VAL A 43 -14.23 11.63 2.13
N LYS A 44 -13.80 10.37 1.97
CA LYS A 44 -14.67 9.28 1.52
C LYS A 44 -15.88 9.18 2.46
N GLN A 45 -17.04 9.67 2.03
CA GLN A 45 -18.30 9.23 2.61
C GLN A 45 -18.67 7.88 1.96
N ARG A 46 -18.73 6.84 2.80
CA ARG A 46 -19.11 5.43 2.58
C ARG A 46 -18.03 4.41 2.18
N GLY A 47 -17.82 3.49 3.13
CA GLY A 47 -18.02 2.04 2.96
C GLY A 47 -17.09 1.33 1.97
N THR A 48 -15.79 1.39 2.19
CA THR A 48 -14.85 0.57 1.43
C THR A 48 -14.70 -0.81 2.06
N VAL A 49 -14.67 -1.83 1.20
CA VAL A 49 -14.30 -3.21 1.55
C VAL A 49 -12.97 -3.16 2.30
N GLU A 50 -13.01 -3.55 3.57
CA GLU A 50 -11.79 -3.77 4.34
C GLU A 50 -11.11 -5.02 3.80
N PHE A 51 -9.86 -4.88 3.38
CA PHE A 51 -9.03 -6.05 3.09
C PHE A 51 -8.72 -6.74 4.42
N ILE A 52 -9.37 -7.87 4.68
CA ILE A 52 -9.10 -8.72 5.85
C ILE A 52 -8.12 -9.81 5.40
N PRO A 53 -6.85 -9.81 5.84
CA PRO A 53 -5.83 -10.76 5.38
C PRO A 53 -6.06 -12.20 5.87
N TYR A 54 -7.08 -12.43 6.71
CA TYR A 54 -7.42 -13.74 7.25
C TYR A 54 -8.93 -13.99 7.15
N PRO A 55 -9.39 -15.22 6.89
CA PRO A 55 -10.81 -15.54 6.84
C PRO A 55 -11.46 -15.30 8.21
N VAL A 56 -12.47 -14.43 8.25
CA VAL A 56 -13.31 -14.22 9.44
C VAL A 56 -14.10 -15.50 9.68
N LYS A 57 -13.85 -16.20 10.78
CA LYS A 57 -14.74 -17.27 11.24
C LYS A 57 -16.09 -16.61 11.60
N GLN A 58 -17.11 -16.83 10.77
CA GLN A 58 -18.48 -16.53 11.17
C GLN A 58 -18.79 -17.42 12.37
N GLN A 59 -18.79 -16.85 13.58
CA GLN A 59 -19.40 -17.51 14.71
C GLN A 59 -20.91 -17.50 14.46
N GLY A 60 -21.46 -18.68 14.19
CA GLY A 60 -22.91 -18.86 14.14
C GLY A 60 -23.52 -18.37 15.45
N LYS A 61 -24.49 -17.47 15.34
CA LYS A 61 -25.41 -17.16 16.44
C LYS A 61 -26.43 -18.29 16.50
N ASP A 62 -26.41 -19.04 17.60
CA ASP A 62 -27.61 -19.70 18.12
C ASP A 62 -28.53 -18.67 18.79
#